data_AF-A0A1L8RKF3-F1
#
_entry.id   AF-A0A1L8RKF3-F1
#
_cell.length_a   1.000
_cell.length_b   1.000
_cell.length_c   1.000
_cell.angle_alpha   90.00
_cell.angle_beta   90.00
_cell.angle_gamma   90.00
#
_symmetry.space_group_name_H-M   'P 1'
#
loop_
_entity.id
_entity.type
_entity.pdbx_description
1 polymer ?
#
loop_
_entity_poly.entity_id
_entity_poly.type
_entity_poly.pdbx_seq_one_letter_code
_entity_poly.pdbx_strand_id
1 'polypeptide(L)'
;MTIMVNINTELTKDRLAFTLPNEQGEVWITDTFPALTQAVTLVYAGGKLTAITTEATAGERFITIQPSWELEPQYLAKALLEHAQANGLLKTAEDTTLPEGPAKAVAAFLKELLPLLDKLGYLMEPAKKKPAKAQHRWAKAVSTIAFHVNRPDSQATVYWQKRNEMLIKAGAKMAAEVPLNKDGSVGFSARFAQKLRDEHATKFTDFVTTEDIILKSVNEVGLFLYFGGTNSWLELLDDQGKSIDEWTVVK
;
A
#
# COMPACT_ATOMS: atom_id res chain seq x y z
N MET A 1 -14.06 0.47 -29.71
CA MET A 1 -14.32 -0.87 -30.25
C MET A 1 -14.52 -1.79 -29.07
N THR A 2 -15.74 -2.28 -28.84
CA THR A 2 -16.04 -3.16 -27.71
C THR A 2 -15.59 -4.58 -28.06
N ILE A 3 -14.63 -5.13 -27.33
CA ILE A 3 -14.24 -6.54 -27.49
C ILE A 3 -15.19 -7.35 -26.60
N MET A 4 -16.01 -8.20 -27.21
CA MET A 4 -16.88 -9.15 -26.50
C MET A 4 -16.18 -10.51 -26.52
N VAL A 5 -15.80 -11.01 -25.34
CA VAL A 5 -15.10 -12.28 -25.16
C VAL A 5 -16.05 -13.21 -24.41
N ASN A 6 -16.48 -14.30 -25.05
CA ASN A 6 -17.27 -15.36 -24.39
C ASN A 6 -16.31 -16.42 -23.87
N ILE A 7 -16.35 -16.67 -22.56
CA ILE A 7 -15.44 -17.59 -21.88
C ILE A 7 -16.29 -18.63 -21.16
N ASN A 8 -15.99 -19.91 -21.41
CA ASN A 8 -16.60 -20.99 -20.66
C ASN A 8 -15.81 -21.19 -19.36
N THR A 9 -16.51 -21.32 -18.24
CA THR A 9 -15.91 -21.42 -16.91
C THR A 9 -16.33 -22.70 -16.21
N GLU A 10 -15.37 -23.41 -15.64
CA GLU A 10 -15.60 -24.54 -14.74
C GLU A 10 -15.01 -24.20 -13.37
N LEU A 11 -15.84 -24.25 -12.32
CA LEU A 11 -15.40 -24.05 -10.95
C LEU A 11 -15.58 -25.35 -10.16
N THR A 12 -14.48 -25.86 -9.62
CA THR A 12 -14.46 -26.97 -8.67
C THR A 12 -13.90 -26.48 -7.34
N LYS A 13 -13.80 -27.38 -6.35
CA LYS A 13 -13.22 -27.07 -5.05
C LYS A 13 -11.75 -26.63 -5.16
N ASP A 14 -11.01 -27.21 -6.08
CA ASP A 14 -9.55 -27.11 -6.15
C ASP A 14 -9.07 -26.29 -7.37
N ARG A 15 -9.99 -25.90 -8.27
CA ARG A 15 -9.66 -25.26 -9.55
C ARG A 15 -10.76 -24.34 -10.05
N LEU A 16 -10.36 -23.20 -10.57
CA LEU A 16 -11.15 -22.40 -11.50
C LEU A 16 -10.50 -22.46 -12.88
N ALA A 17 -11.22 -22.97 -13.89
CA ALA A 17 -10.73 -23.11 -15.26
C ALA A 17 -11.54 -22.23 -16.21
N PHE A 18 -10.84 -21.62 -17.16
CA PHE A 18 -11.38 -20.82 -18.24
C PHE A 18 -10.94 -21.41 -19.58
N THR A 19 -11.89 -21.71 -20.47
CA THR A 19 -11.58 -22.02 -21.86
C THR A 19 -11.52 -20.73 -22.66
N LEU A 20 -10.35 -20.43 -23.24
CA LEU A 20 -10.16 -19.24 -24.05
C LEU A 20 -10.93 -19.37 -25.39
N PRO A 21 -11.44 -18.26 -25.96
CA PRO A 21 -12.15 -18.29 -27.23
C PRO A 21 -11.28 -18.77 -28.38
N ASN A 22 -11.92 -19.20 -29.47
CA ASN A 22 -11.26 -19.63 -30.70
C ASN A 22 -10.26 -20.77 -30.49
N GLU A 23 -10.51 -21.65 -29.51
CA GLU A 23 -9.66 -22.81 -29.22
C GLU A 23 -8.20 -22.44 -28.86
N GLN A 24 -7.99 -21.23 -28.35
CA GLN A 24 -6.64 -20.71 -28.04
C GLN A 24 -6.00 -21.35 -26.79
N GLY A 25 -6.76 -22.19 -26.07
CA GLY A 25 -6.27 -22.95 -24.93
C GLY A 25 -7.08 -22.71 -23.67
N GLU A 26 -6.47 -22.97 -22.52
CA GLU A 26 -7.10 -22.91 -21.21
C GLU A 26 -6.25 -22.15 -20.20
N VAL A 27 -6.93 -21.52 -19.23
CA VAL A 27 -6.30 -20.87 -18.07
C VAL A 27 -6.87 -21.48 -16.80
N TRP A 28 -6.01 -22.01 -15.96
CA TRP A 28 -6.36 -22.66 -14.71
C TRP A 28 -5.81 -21.85 -13.54
N ILE A 29 -6.65 -21.66 -12.52
CA ILE A 29 -6.27 -21.04 -11.26
C ILE A 29 -6.42 -22.08 -10.16
N THR A 30 -5.31 -22.38 -9.48
CA THR A 30 -5.21 -23.43 -8.47
C THR A 30 -4.36 -22.97 -7.28
N ASP A 31 -4.49 -23.68 -6.16
CA ASP A 31 -3.66 -23.48 -4.95
C ASP A 31 -2.52 -24.49 -4.84
N THR A 32 -2.47 -25.45 -5.78
CA THR A 32 -1.38 -26.41 -5.95
C THR A 32 -0.85 -26.33 -7.37
N PHE A 33 0.46 -26.52 -7.54
CA PHE A 33 1.08 -26.49 -8.86
C PHE A 33 0.48 -27.62 -9.71
N PRO A 34 -0.18 -27.32 -10.84
CA PRO A 34 -0.85 -28.34 -11.62
C PRO A 34 0.16 -29.15 -12.44
N ALA A 35 -0.05 -30.45 -12.53
CA ALA A 35 0.76 -31.36 -13.34
C ALA A 35 0.35 -31.31 -14.83
N LEU A 36 0.35 -30.10 -15.42
CA LEU A 36 0.08 -29.90 -16.84
C LEU A 36 1.38 -29.88 -17.63
N THR A 37 1.39 -30.60 -18.74
CA THR A 37 2.44 -30.49 -19.74
C THR A 37 2.05 -29.41 -20.76
N GLN A 38 3.03 -28.88 -21.48
CA GLN A 38 2.80 -27.85 -22.50
C GLN A 38 2.10 -26.59 -21.96
N ALA A 39 2.50 -26.13 -20.77
CA ALA A 39 1.89 -24.96 -20.13
C ALA A 39 2.95 -24.05 -19.51
N VAL A 40 2.59 -22.78 -19.33
CA VAL A 40 3.33 -21.81 -18.54
C VAL A 40 2.55 -21.46 -17.28
N THR A 41 3.24 -21.35 -16.15
CA THR A 41 2.63 -21.05 -14.86
C THR A 41 3.16 -19.75 -14.30
N LEU A 42 2.25 -18.83 -14.00
CA LEU A 42 2.49 -17.66 -13.17
C LEU A 42 2.35 -18.08 -11.71
N VAL A 43 3.38 -17.85 -10.91
CA VAL A 43 3.44 -18.26 -9.51
C VAL A 43 3.29 -17.06 -8.61
N TYR A 44 2.36 -17.14 -7.66
CA TYR A 44 2.08 -16.08 -6.70
C TYR A 44 2.36 -16.55 -5.27
N ALA A 45 2.97 -15.67 -4.48
CA ALA A 45 3.12 -15.81 -3.03
C ALA A 45 2.97 -14.45 -2.36
N GLY A 46 2.23 -14.38 -1.24
CA GLY A 46 1.92 -13.12 -0.55
C GLY A 46 1.19 -12.10 -1.43
N GLY A 47 0.41 -12.58 -2.41
CA GLY A 47 -0.30 -11.73 -3.38
C GLY A 47 0.58 -11.05 -4.42
N LYS A 48 1.83 -11.50 -4.60
CA LYS A 48 2.77 -10.98 -5.60
C LYS A 48 3.21 -12.07 -6.56
N LEU A 49 3.41 -11.71 -7.82
CA LEU A 49 4.06 -12.57 -8.80
C LEU A 49 5.51 -12.79 -8.39
N THR A 50 5.92 -14.05 -8.23
CA THR A 50 7.28 -14.43 -7.80
C THR A 50 8.04 -15.20 -8.86
N ALA A 51 7.35 -15.87 -9.77
CA ALA A 51 7.98 -16.57 -10.90
C ALA A 51 7.03 -16.72 -12.08
N ILE A 52 7.61 -16.90 -13.26
CA ILE A 52 6.93 -17.36 -14.48
C ILE A 52 7.76 -18.55 -14.95
N THR A 53 7.17 -19.73 -15.03
CA THR A 53 7.93 -20.97 -15.24
C THR A 53 7.12 -22.04 -15.96
N THR A 54 7.80 -22.94 -16.65
CA THR A 54 7.22 -24.18 -17.20
C THR A 54 7.48 -25.39 -16.28
N GLU A 55 8.23 -25.19 -15.20
CA GLU A 55 8.65 -26.22 -14.26
C GLU A 55 8.02 -26.01 -12.88
N ALA A 56 7.80 -27.12 -12.15
CA ALA A 56 7.22 -27.09 -10.82
C ALA A 56 8.09 -26.28 -9.83
N THR A 57 7.45 -25.38 -9.09
CA THR A 57 8.11 -24.58 -8.06
C THR A 57 7.15 -24.23 -6.94
N ALA A 58 7.70 -23.78 -5.80
CA ALA A 58 6.93 -23.40 -4.63
C ALA A 58 6.15 -22.10 -4.85
N GLY A 59 4.91 -22.08 -4.38
CA GLY A 59 4.01 -20.93 -4.45
C GLY A 59 2.74 -21.19 -3.64
N GLU A 60 1.93 -20.15 -3.48
CA GLU A 60 0.64 -20.23 -2.77
C GLU A 60 -0.53 -20.27 -3.74
N ARG A 61 -0.35 -19.68 -4.93
CA ARG A 61 -1.35 -19.67 -5.98
C ARG A 61 -0.69 -19.74 -7.35
N PHE A 62 -1.30 -20.50 -8.25
CA PHE A 62 -0.78 -20.78 -9.57
C PHE A 62 -1.82 -20.39 -10.61
N ILE A 63 -1.39 -19.66 -11.64
CA ILE A 63 -2.17 -19.42 -12.85
C ILE A 63 -1.45 -20.13 -13.98
N THR A 64 -1.99 -21.26 -14.41
CA THR A 64 -1.39 -22.07 -15.47
C THR A 64 -2.13 -21.85 -16.76
N ILE A 65 -1.39 -21.42 -17.78
CA ILE A 65 -1.88 -21.14 -19.11
C ILE A 65 -1.38 -22.27 -20.00
N GLN A 66 -2.31 -23.07 -20.50
CA GLN A 66 -2.04 -24.10 -21.49
C GLN A 66 -2.53 -23.58 -22.84
N PRO A 67 -1.64 -23.00 -23.68
CA PRO A 67 -2.04 -22.50 -24.97
C PRO A 67 -2.40 -23.65 -25.93
N SER A 68 -3.00 -23.31 -27.07
CA SER A 68 -3.21 -24.26 -28.16
C SER A 68 -1.88 -24.79 -28.71
N TRP A 69 -1.94 -25.89 -29.46
CA TRP A 69 -0.77 -26.54 -30.07
C TRP A 69 0.01 -25.64 -31.04
N GLU A 70 -0.56 -24.51 -31.47
CA GLU A 70 0.08 -23.54 -32.36
C GLU A 70 1.11 -22.66 -31.63
N LEU A 71 1.10 -22.63 -30.29
CA LEU A 71 1.94 -21.76 -29.49
C LEU A 71 2.81 -22.55 -28.51
N GLU A 72 4.12 -22.43 -28.67
CA GLU A 72 5.09 -23.03 -27.76
C GLU A 72 5.08 -22.32 -26.39
N PRO A 73 4.89 -23.04 -25.27
CA PRO A 73 4.83 -22.46 -23.93
C PRO A 73 6.08 -21.68 -23.54
N GLN A 74 7.25 -22.10 -24.02
CA GLN A 74 8.52 -21.41 -23.79
C GLN A 74 8.53 -19.99 -24.38
N TYR A 75 7.92 -19.76 -25.54
CA TYR A 75 7.84 -18.43 -26.14
C TYR A 75 6.84 -17.55 -25.40
N LEU A 76 5.73 -18.14 -24.95
CA LEU A 76 4.77 -17.45 -24.10
C LEU A 76 5.39 -17.04 -22.75
N ALA A 77 6.17 -17.93 -22.13
CA ALA A 77 6.88 -17.64 -20.89
C ALA A 77 7.84 -16.45 -21.05
N LYS A 78 8.66 -16.44 -22.12
CA LYS A 78 9.56 -15.31 -22.42
C LYS A 78 8.82 -13.98 -22.57
N ALA A 79 7.70 -13.95 -23.28
CA ALA A 79 6.94 -12.73 -23.49
C ALA A 79 6.22 -12.25 -22.21
N LEU A 80 5.72 -13.17 -21.39
CA LEU A 80 5.16 -12.84 -20.07
C LEU A 80 6.23 -12.32 -19.11
N LEU A 81 7.45 -12.88 -19.15
CA LEU A 81 8.61 -12.38 -18.40
C LEU A 81 8.99 -10.97 -18.82
N GLU A 82 9.09 -10.70 -20.12
CA GLU A 82 9.35 -9.37 -20.66
C GLU A 82 8.29 -8.36 -20.17
N HIS A 83 7.01 -8.75 -20.26
CA HIS A 83 5.90 -7.92 -19.80
C HIS A 83 5.97 -7.65 -18.29
N ALA A 84 6.26 -8.67 -17.48
CA ALA A 84 6.37 -8.54 -16.03
C ALA A 84 7.57 -7.66 -15.62
N GLN A 85 8.70 -7.77 -16.32
CA GLN A 85 9.88 -6.93 -16.10
C GLN A 85 9.61 -5.47 -16.47
N ALA A 86 9.04 -5.22 -17.65
CA ALA A 86 8.70 -3.89 -18.14
C ALA A 86 7.74 -3.15 -17.19
N ASN A 87 6.86 -3.90 -16.51
CA ASN A 87 5.91 -3.38 -15.52
C ASN A 87 6.44 -3.41 -14.07
N GLY A 88 7.70 -3.82 -13.85
CA GLY A 88 8.33 -3.84 -12.53
C GLY A 88 7.75 -4.88 -11.55
N LEU A 89 7.05 -5.89 -12.06
CA LEU A 89 6.39 -6.95 -11.28
C LEU A 89 7.36 -8.06 -10.90
N LEU A 90 8.34 -8.34 -11.76
CA LEU A 90 9.35 -9.37 -11.55
C LEU A 90 10.72 -8.85 -11.99
N LYS A 91 11.77 -9.22 -11.26
CA LYS A 91 13.16 -9.00 -11.67
C LYS A 91 13.82 -10.35 -11.83
N THR A 92 14.19 -10.69 -13.06
CA THR A 92 14.96 -11.91 -13.39
C THR A 92 16.05 -11.55 -14.41
N ALA A 93 17.10 -12.36 -14.47
CA ALA A 93 18.16 -12.25 -15.48
C ALA A 93 17.92 -13.18 -16.68
N GLU A 94 16.78 -13.85 -16.74
CA GLU A 94 16.42 -14.75 -17.84
C GLU A 94 16.30 -14.02 -19.19
N ASP A 95 16.69 -14.72 -20.25
CA ASP A 95 16.59 -14.22 -21.62
C ASP A 95 15.14 -14.20 -22.09
N THR A 96 14.63 -13.00 -22.32
CA THR A 96 13.27 -12.75 -22.83
C THR A 96 13.21 -12.61 -24.35
N THR A 97 14.31 -12.82 -25.07
CA THR A 97 14.35 -12.63 -26.53
C THR A 97 13.49 -13.67 -27.25
N LEU A 98 12.49 -13.21 -28.02
CA LEU A 98 11.67 -14.03 -28.91
C LEU A 98 12.22 -14.04 -30.35
N PRO A 99 12.20 -15.18 -31.05
CA PRO A 99 12.42 -15.22 -32.49
C PRO A 99 11.31 -14.49 -33.27
N GLU A 100 11.62 -13.94 -34.44
CA GLU A 100 10.66 -13.15 -35.25
C GLU A 100 9.41 -13.95 -35.68
N GLY A 101 9.56 -15.25 -35.94
CA GLY A 101 8.46 -16.13 -36.36
C GLY A 101 7.28 -16.20 -35.38
N PRO A 102 7.48 -16.66 -34.12
CA PRO A 102 6.40 -16.78 -33.13
C PRO A 102 5.92 -15.44 -32.55
N ALA A 103 6.68 -14.35 -32.68
CA ALA A 103 6.40 -13.07 -32.01
C ALA A 103 4.97 -12.55 -32.26
N LYS A 104 4.47 -12.64 -33.50
CA LYS A 104 3.13 -12.16 -33.85
C LYS A 104 2.02 -12.99 -33.20
N ALA A 105 2.17 -14.31 -33.15
CA ALA A 105 1.19 -15.21 -32.55
C ALA A 105 1.14 -15.02 -31.02
N VAL A 106 2.31 -14.93 -30.38
CA VAL A 106 2.42 -14.64 -28.94
C VAL A 106 1.80 -13.29 -28.58
N ALA A 107 2.09 -12.24 -29.36
CA ALA A 107 1.51 -10.92 -29.12
C ALA A 107 -0.01 -10.89 -29.26
N ALA A 108 -0.57 -11.62 -30.23
CA ALA A 108 -2.02 -11.75 -30.40
C ALA A 108 -2.66 -12.45 -29.20
N PHE A 109 -2.05 -13.55 -28.73
CA PHE A 109 -2.51 -14.28 -27.56
C PHE A 109 -2.48 -13.42 -26.28
N LEU A 110 -1.38 -12.71 -26.04
CA LEU A 110 -1.24 -11.83 -24.86
C LEU A 110 -2.29 -10.70 -24.86
N LYS A 111 -2.69 -10.21 -26.03
CA LYS A 111 -3.72 -9.17 -26.14
C LYS A 111 -5.09 -9.63 -25.61
N GLU A 112 -5.36 -10.93 -25.66
CA GLU A 112 -6.59 -11.52 -25.12
C GLU A 112 -6.43 -11.95 -23.67
N LEU A 113 -5.27 -12.53 -23.30
CA LEU A 113 -5.00 -13.02 -21.97
C LEU A 113 -4.86 -11.90 -20.92
N LEU A 114 -4.06 -10.86 -21.20
CA LEU A 114 -3.71 -9.85 -20.20
C LEU A 114 -4.95 -9.10 -19.64
N PRO A 115 -5.94 -8.69 -20.46
CA PRO A 115 -7.17 -8.10 -19.93
C PRO A 115 -7.99 -9.05 -19.05
N LEU A 116 -7.98 -10.35 -19.35
CA LEU A 116 -8.64 -11.36 -18.51
C LEU A 116 -7.97 -11.44 -17.13
N LEU A 117 -6.64 -11.53 -17.10
CA LEU A 117 -5.88 -11.58 -15.85
C LEU A 117 -6.07 -10.30 -15.00
N ASP A 118 -6.07 -9.12 -15.63
CA ASP A 118 -6.37 -7.85 -14.97
C ASP A 118 -7.75 -7.87 -14.30
N LYS A 119 -8.79 -8.30 -15.02
CA LYS A 119 -10.16 -8.38 -14.47
C LYS A 119 -10.31 -9.38 -13.33
N LEU A 120 -9.51 -10.44 -13.33
CA LEU A 120 -9.47 -11.44 -12.27
C LEU A 120 -8.64 -10.99 -11.05
N GLY A 121 -7.99 -9.82 -11.12
CA GLY A 121 -7.18 -9.27 -10.03
C GLY A 121 -5.73 -9.76 -10.02
N TYR A 122 -5.30 -10.50 -11.05
CA TYR A 122 -3.91 -10.91 -11.26
C TYR A 122 -3.23 -9.88 -12.12
N LEU A 123 -3.03 -8.71 -11.53
CA LEU A 123 -2.48 -7.54 -12.19
C LEU A 123 -1.13 -7.86 -12.82
N MET A 124 -1.09 -7.80 -14.15
CA MET A 124 0.13 -7.77 -14.94
C MET A 124 0.57 -6.33 -15.26
N GLU A 125 -0.08 -5.35 -14.64
CA GLU A 125 0.27 -3.93 -14.64
C GLU A 125 0.67 -3.47 -13.22
N PRO A 126 1.49 -2.42 -13.07
CA PRO A 126 1.80 -1.89 -11.75
C PRO A 126 0.51 -1.49 -11.03
N ALA A 127 0.33 -1.99 -9.81
CA ALA A 127 -0.80 -1.63 -8.97
C ALA A 127 -0.96 -0.11 -8.95
N LYS A 128 -2.17 0.39 -9.27
CA LYS A 128 -2.47 1.83 -9.28
C LYS A 128 -1.85 2.46 -8.05
N LYS A 129 -1.00 3.48 -8.25
CA LYS A 129 -0.38 4.22 -7.15
C LYS A 129 -1.49 4.60 -6.19
N LYS A 130 -1.42 4.09 -4.95
CA LYS A 130 -2.29 4.56 -3.88
C LYS A 130 -2.22 6.09 -3.92
N PRO A 131 -3.36 6.80 -3.80
CA PRO A 131 -3.35 8.26 -3.79
C PRO A 131 -2.24 8.72 -2.86
N ALA A 132 -1.40 9.62 -3.37
CA ALA A 132 -0.29 10.13 -2.58
C ALA A 132 -0.84 10.62 -1.26
N LYS A 133 -0.20 10.24 -0.15
CA LYS A 133 -0.59 10.73 1.17
C LYS A 133 -0.71 12.25 1.08
N ALA A 134 -1.79 12.80 1.66
CA ALA A 134 -2.00 14.23 1.75
C ALA A 134 -0.68 14.92 2.16
N GLN A 135 -0.23 15.89 1.36
CA GLN A 135 0.97 16.64 1.67
C GLN A 135 0.56 17.90 2.41
N HIS A 136 1.19 18.16 3.54
CA HIS A 136 0.96 19.38 4.33
C HIS A 136 2.10 20.35 4.09
N ARG A 137 1.77 21.61 3.80
CA ARG A 137 2.76 22.67 3.61
C ARG A 137 2.51 23.80 4.61
N TRP A 138 3.54 24.09 5.39
CA TRP A 138 3.57 25.29 6.23
C TRP A 138 3.49 26.55 5.38
N ALA A 139 2.65 27.50 5.79
CA ALA A 139 2.55 28.83 5.22
C ALA A 139 2.55 29.88 6.34
N LYS A 140 3.05 31.09 6.05
CA LYS A 140 3.16 32.18 7.03
C LYS A 140 1.81 32.57 7.67
N ALA A 141 0.70 32.39 6.95
CA ALA A 141 -0.64 32.65 7.50
C ALA A 141 -0.98 31.71 8.67
N VAL A 142 -0.45 30.48 8.67
CA VAL A 142 -0.74 29.47 9.69
C VAL A 142 0.04 29.75 10.98
N SER A 143 1.19 30.45 10.92
CA SER A 143 2.05 30.64 12.09
C SER A 143 1.45 31.50 13.20
N THR A 144 0.39 32.26 12.90
CA THR A 144 -0.30 33.12 13.86
C THR A 144 -1.61 32.53 14.35
N ILE A 145 -2.02 31.36 13.83
CA ILE A 145 -3.27 30.70 14.21
C ILE A 145 -3.01 29.92 15.49
N ALA A 146 -3.83 30.17 16.51
CA ALA A 146 -3.90 29.34 17.70
C ALA A 146 -4.73 28.10 17.38
N PHE A 147 -4.13 26.93 17.54
CA PHE A 147 -4.83 25.65 17.44
C PHE A 147 -5.02 25.08 18.83
N HIS A 148 -6.20 24.55 19.09
CA HIS A 148 -6.61 24.04 20.37
C HIS A 148 -6.81 22.53 20.27
N VAL A 149 -6.24 21.82 21.23
CA VAL A 149 -6.64 20.45 21.56
C VAL A 149 -7.60 20.57 22.73
N ASN A 150 -8.81 20.02 22.57
CA ASN A 150 -9.81 19.99 23.65
C ASN A 150 -10.41 18.60 23.78
N ARG A 151 -9.65 17.70 24.41
CA ARG A 151 -10.04 16.33 24.69
C ARG A 151 -10.27 16.14 26.19
N PRO A 152 -11.02 15.10 26.60
CA PRO A 152 -11.19 14.79 28.02
C PRO A 152 -9.87 14.54 28.75
N ASP A 153 -8.91 13.94 28.06
CA ASP A 153 -7.61 13.51 28.57
C ASP A 153 -6.47 14.51 28.29
N SER A 154 -6.65 15.47 27.38
CA SER A 154 -5.61 16.42 27.00
C SER A 154 -6.18 17.76 26.54
N GLN A 155 -5.57 18.85 26.97
CA GLN A 155 -5.93 20.21 26.58
C GLN A 155 -4.68 21.04 26.33
N ALA A 156 -4.62 21.76 25.21
CA ALA A 156 -3.45 22.56 24.87
C ALA A 156 -3.78 23.67 23.88
N THR A 157 -2.97 24.72 23.89
CA THR A 157 -2.90 25.71 22.80
C THR A 157 -1.56 25.56 22.09
N VAL A 158 -1.62 25.42 20.76
CA VAL A 158 -0.50 25.03 19.91
C VAL A 158 -0.38 26.00 18.72
N TYR A 159 0.85 26.32 18.32
CA TYR A 159 1.14 27.16 17.15
C TYR A 159 2.12 26.45 16.22
N TRP A 160 1.89 26.52 14.90
CA TRP A 160 2.86 26.06 13.90
C TRP A 160 3.75 27.24 13.44
N GLN A 161 4.72 27.61 14.29
CA GLN A 161 5.50 28.84 14.15
C GLN A 161 6.39 28.85 12.90
N LYS A 162 7.07 27.74 12.62
CA LYS A 162 7.93 27.56 11.44
C LYS A 162 7.74 26.15 10.88
N ARG A 163 8.25 25.91 9.66
CA ARG A 163 8.13 24.62 8.97
C ARG A 163 8.42 23.39 9.86
N ASN A 164 9.41 23.48 10.75
CA ASN A 164 9.84 22.41 11.66
C ASN A 164 9.78 22.83 13.15
N GLU A 165 8.87 23.74 13.50
CA GLU A 165 8.75 24.29 14.85
C GLU A 165 7.27 24.43 15.23
N MET A 166 6.81 23.53 16.08
CA MET A 166 5.53 23.54 16.75
C MET A 166 5.74 24.02 18.18
N LEU A 167 5.00 25.02 18.61
CA LEU A 167 4.99 25.51 19.98
C LEU A 167 3.74 25.00 20.69
N ILE A 168 3.90 24.35 21.83
CA ILE A 168 2.83 24.11 22.81
C ILE A 168 3.00 25.14 23.92
N LYS A 169 1.95 25.91 24.23
CA LYS A 169 2.00 26.90 25.31
C LYS A 169 2.06 26.22 26.69
N ALA A 170 2.74 26.87 27.63
CA ALA A 170 2.70 26.52 29.04
C ALA A 170 1.24 26.40 29.55
N GLY A 171 1.02 25.49 30.50
CA GLY A 171 -0.31 25.15 31.03
C GLY A 171 -1.05 24.08 30.23
N ALA A 172 -0.40 23.44 29.27
CA ALA A 172 -0.99 22.34 28.51
C ALA A 172 -1.11 21.08 29.38
N LYS A 173 -2.30 20.49 29.39
CA LYS A 173 -2.62 19.22 30.04
C LYS A 173 -2.39 18.06 29.09
N MET A 174 -1.55 17.12 29.52
CA MET A 174 -1.23 15.90 28.78
C MET A 174 -2.03 14.71 29.32
N ALA A 175 -2.32 13.74 28.45
CA ALA A 175 -2.89 12.46 28.87
C ALA A 175 -1.91 11.74 29.81
N ALA A 176 -2.41 11.32 30.97
CA ALA A 176 -1.60 10.62 31.97
C ALA A 176 -1.43 9.12 31.66
N GLU A 177 -2.47 8.50 31.11
CA GLU A 177 -2.50 7.05 30.86
C GLU A 177 -1.99 6.71 29.46
N VAL A 178 -1.13 5.71 29.40
CA VAL A 178 -0.61 5.16 28.14
C VAL A 178 -1.65 4.20 27.55
N PRO A 179 -2.14 4.40 26.33
CA PRO A 179 -3.06 3.45 25.70
C PRO A 179 -2.34 2.13 25.39
N LEU A 180 -2.92 1.03 25.87
CA LEU A 180 -2.42 -0.32 25.62
C LEU A 180 -3.01 -0.92 24.34
N ASN A 181 -2.21 -1.76 23.68
CA ASN A 181 -2.69 -2.59 22.57
C ASN A 181 -3.70 -3.64 23.08
N LYS A 182 -4.43 -4.28 22.15
CA LYS A 182 -5.40 -5.35 22.48
C LYS A 182 -4.78 -6.52 23.26
N ASP A 183 -3.49 -6.75 23.12
CA ASP A 183 -2.71 -7.78 23.81
C ASP A 183 -2.11 -7.31 25.14
N GLY A 184 -2.43 -6.09 25.60
CA GLY A 184 -1.90 -5.48 26.82
C GLY A 184 -0.49 -4.91 26.68
N SER A 185 0.14 -5.00 25.50
CA SER A 185 1.48 -4.46 25.26
C SER A 185 1.47 -2.95 25.02
N VAL A 186 2.59 -2.28 25.33
CA VAL A 186 2.79 -0.87 24.99
C VAL A 186 3.21 -0.74 23.53
N GLY A 187 2.37 -0.06 22.73
CA GLY A 187 2.60 0.18 21.32
C GLY A 187 3.81 1.10 21.02
N PHE A 188 4.29 1.08 19.78
CA PHE A 188 5.46 1.85 19.36
C PHE A 188 5.30 3.35 19.60
N SER A 189 4.14 3.92 19.25
CA SER A 189 3.83 5.34 19.45
C SER A 189 3.94 5.75 20.92
N ALA A 190 3.43 4.91 21.83
CA ALA A 190 3.51 5.15 23.26
C ALA A 190 4.95 5.13 23.79
N ARG A 191 5.79 4.19 23.32
CA ARG A 191 7.22 4.16 23.68
C ARG A 191 7.95 5.42 23.21
N PHE A 192 7.66 5.88 22.00
CA PHE A 192 8.27 7.08 21.45
C PHE A 192 7.79 8.36 22.16
N ALA A 193 6.49 8.44 22.46
CA ALA A 193 5.92 9.52 23.26
C ALA A 193 6.52 9.59 24.67
N GLN A 194 6.75 8.45 25.32
CA GLN A 194 7.42 8.41 26.63
C GLN A 194 8.82 9.00 26.55
N LYS A 195 9.63 8.55 25.60
CA LYS A 195 10.97 9.12 25.37
C LYS A 195 10.92 10.62 25.14
N LEU A 196 9.97 11.09 24.31
CA LEU A 196 9.81 12.51 24.03
C LEU A 196 9.44 13.32 25.28
N ARG A 197 8.61 12.77 26.17
CA ARG A 197 8.30 13.39 27.47
C ARG A 197 9.50 13.37 28.39
N ASP A 198 10.28 12.29 28.42
CA ASP A 198 11.49 12.20 29.24
C ASP A 198 12.52 13.27 28.84
N GLU A 199 12.66 13.55 27.54
CA GLU A 199 13.49 14.65 27.00
C GLU A 199 13.03 16.05 27.47
N HIS A 200 11.78 16.18 27.90
CA HIS A 200 11.16 17.41 28.40
C HIS A 200 10.72 17.32 29.86
N ALA A 201 11.23 16.34 30.64
CA ALA A 201 10.75 16.04 31.98
C ALA A 201 10.82 17.22 32.96
N THR A 202 11.77 18.14 32.76
CA THR A 202 11.92 19.33 33.62
C THR A 202 10.90 20.43 33.31
N LYS A 203 10.08 20.28 32.25
CA LYS A 203 9.17 21.31 31.74
C LYS A 203 7.69 21.00 31.97
N PHE A 204 7.40 19.99 32.79
CA PHE A 204 6.05 19.70 33.23
C PHE A 204 6.06 19.06 34.63
N THR A 205 4.94 19.16 35.33
CA THR A 205 4.69 18.49 36.61
C THR A 205 3.24 18.04 36.62
N ASP A 206 2.97 16.84 37.14
CA ASP A 206 1.63 16.25 37.18
C ASP A 206 0.90 16.28 35.82
N PHE A 207 1.65 16.01 34.75
CA PHE A 207 1.18 16.02 33.36
C PHE A 207 0.67 17.39 32.87
N VAL A 208 1.08 18.49 33.51
CA VAL A 208 0.80 19.86 33.09
C VAL A 208 2.11 20.57 32.78
N THR A 209 2.24 21.15 31.57
CA THR A 209 3.45 21.88 31.18
C THR A 209 3.61 23.16 32.00
N THR A 210 4.81 23.38 32.52
CA THR A 210 5.17 24.60 33.29
C THR A 210 5.80 25.66 32.39
N GLU A 211 6.37 25.23 31.27
CA GLU A 211 6.99 26.08 30.25
C GLU A 211 6.43 25.76 28.86
N ASP A 212 6.71 26.66 27.93
CA ASP A 212 6.49 26.43 26.51
C ASP A 212 7.36 25.25 26.01
N ILE A 213 6.75 24.34 25.24
CA ILE A 213 7.43 23.17 24.65
C ILE A 213 7.55 23.37 23.14
N ILE A 214 8.75 23.14 22.59
CA ILE A 214 9.02 23.21 21.16
C ILE A 214 9.23 21.81 20.61
N LEU A 215 8.44 21.43 19.61
CA LEU A 215 8.49 20.14 18.92
C LEU A 215 8.67 20.35 17.41
N LYS A 216 9.07 19.31 16.68
CA LYS A 216 9.44 19.43 15.26
C LYS A 216 8.26 19.25 14.30
N SER A 217 7.17 18.64 14.74
CA SER A 217 6.06 18.30 13.86
C SER A 217 4.72 18.14 14.58
N VAL A 218 3.63 18.24 13.82
CA VAL A 218 2.26 17.97 14.28
C VAL A 218 2.13 16.57 14.91
N ASN A 219 2.83 15.58 14.36
CA ASN A 219 2.81 14.23 14.90
C ASN A 219 3.50 14.15 16.28
N GLU A 220 4.62 14.86 16.47
CA GLU A 220 5.28 14.93 17.79
C GLU A 220 4.38 15.63 18.82
N VAL A 221 3.63 16.66 18.42
CA VAL A 221 2.63 17.30 19.29
C VAL A 221 1.60 16.29 19.78
N GLY A 222 1.04 15.46 18.89
CA GLY A 222 0.08 14.42 19.30
C GLY A 222 0.67 13.33 20.17
N LEU A 223 1.90 12.92 19.89
CA LEU A 223 2.64 11.98 20.74
C LEU A 223 2.87 12.56 22.12
N PHE A 224 3.33 13.80 22.21
CA PHE A 224 3.59 14.48 23.48
C PHE A 224 2.31 14.68 24.30
N LEU A 225 1.25 15.21 23.69
CA LEU A 225 0.02 15.55 24.38
C LEU A 225 -0.82 14.33 24.77
N TYR A 226 -0.97 13.34 23.89
CA TYR A 226 -1.93 12.24 24.08
C TYR A 226 -1.45 10.88 23.53
N PHE A 227 -0.12 10.64 23.49
CA PHE A 227 0.49 9.37 23.06
C PHE A 227 0.18 8.94 21.61
N GLY A 228 -0.33 9.86 20.78
CA GLY A 228 -0.82 9.54 19.44
C GLY A 228 -2.18 8.81 19.49
N GLY A 229 -2.37 7.79 18.67
CA GLY A 229 -3.62 7.01 18.64
C GLY A 229 -4.80 7.68 17.92
N THR A 230 -4.69 8.98 17.61
CA THR A 230 -5.60 9.72 16.73
C THR A 230 -4.81 10.52 15.69
N ASN A 231 -5.50 11.10 14.70
CA ASN A 231 -4.91 11.96 13.69
C ASN A 231 -4.79 13.41 14.18
N SER A 232 -3.61 13.79 14.65
CA SER A 232 -3.33 15.14 15.16
C SER A 232 -3.59 16.26 14.16
N TRP A 233 -3.56 15.97 12.86
CA TRP A 233 -3.92 16.93 11.82
C TRP A 233 -5.40 17.36 11.88
N LEU A 234 -6.27 16.50 12.40
CA LEU A 234 -7.71 16.76 12.53
C LEU A 234 -8.11 17.21 13.94
N GLU A 235 -7.25 16.98 14.95
CA GLU A 235 -7.55 17.28 16.36
C GLU A 235 -7.11 18.68 16.79
N LEU A 236 -6.22 19.30 16.02
CA LEU A 236 -5.76 20.67 16.22
C LEU A 236 -6.70 21.62 15.48
N LEU A 237 -7.63 22.24 16.20
CA LEU A 237 -8.69 23.08 15.65
C LEU A 237 -8.47 24.54 16.01
N ASP A 238 -8.71 25.46 15.08
CA ASP A 238 -8.77 26.89 15.42
C ASP A 238 -10.07 27.26 16.14
N ASP A 239 -10.21 28.55 16.49
CA ASP A 239 -11.41 29.09 17.16
C ASP A 239 -12.71 28.91 16.34
N GLN A 240 -12.60 28.66 15.03
CA GLN A 240 -13.73 28.42 14.13
C GLN A 240 -14.00 26.93 13.91
N GLY A 241 -13.24 26.05 14.57
CA GLY A 241 -13.34 24.60 14.43
C GLY A 241 -12.68 24.06 13.16
N LYS A 242 -11.91 24.87 12.43
CA LYS A 242 -11.17 24.44 11.25
C LYS A 242 -9.84 23.81 11.65
N SER A 243 -9.56 22.64 11.11
CA SER A 243 -8.39 21.85 11.47
C SER A 243 -7.10 22.36 10.83
N ILE A 244 -5.96 22.07 11.45
CA ILE A 244 -4.64 22.36 10.88
C ILE A 244 -4.43 21.61 9.54
N ASP A 245 -5.05 20.44 9.35
CA ASP A 245 -5.14 19.73 8.08
C ASP A 245 -5.72 20.65 6.98
N GLU A 246 -6.92 21.18 7.21
CA GLU A 246 -7.65 22.01 6.24
C GLU A 246 -6.92 23.32 5.92
N TRP A 247 -6.11 23.82 6.84
CA TRP A 247 -5.28 24.99 6.61
C TRP A 247 -4.06 24.71 5.74
N THR A 248 -3.59 23.46 5.67
CA THR A 248 -2.22 23.15 5.23
C THR A 248 -2.14 22.07 4.16
N VAL A 249 -3.21 21.32 3.93
CA VAL A 249 -3.27 20.28 2.91
C VAL A 249 -3.11 20.88 1.52
N VAL A 250 -2.16 20.34 0.77
CA VAL A 250 -1.93 20.64 -0.64
C VAL A 250 -2.70 19.61 -1.46
N LYS A 251 -3.64 20.10 -2.27
CA LYS A 251 -4.38 19.29 -3.24
C LYS A 251 -3.63 19.21 -4.56
#